data_AF-A0A257RSZ9-F1
#
_entry.id   AF-A0A257RSZ9-F1
#
_cell.length_a   1.000
_cell.length_b   1.000
_cell.length_c   1.000
_cell.angle_alpha   90.00
_cell.angle_beta   90.00
_cell.angle_gamma   90.00
#
_symmetry.space_group_name_H-M   'P 1'
#
loop_
_entity.id
_entity.type
_entity.pdbx_description
1 polymer ?
#
loop_
_entity_poly.entity_id
_entity_poly.type
_entity_poly.pdbx_seq_one_letter_code
_entity_poly.pdbx_strand_id
1 'polypeptide(L)'
;ADTRAAASAPTAVQINEQSLRILAGDLPLYGRAEAYYRFPAGQQNFMGYQQLRLWARGRNHGWGANGELQMYVKMGRDENNFYMYRTPVNSGQGQSAWLPEVHVDFQRFYALRRQLQNAYLHGGADSLACTGVDSAMIAASGLPLSGVNHRYAACSGGYMVYTVEPGVTPPNLAAVQEMAVGMMRVAQGGGPTSIVPGDTLELWVDDIRLANAVNATGYAGQIGAELTAGDVGELRMNYMRRDPNFRQLGEQPSFQDERTLEIAGTLHMEKLLPSRWNLAAPLTVSRVISSSAPQFLAGTDLPGAGIAGLRTPHDAVTTYTLVLRRRAPMGNAALAPLLDHLAATTTLTTGDSRDQ
;
A
#
# COMPACT_ATOMS: atom_id res chain seq x y z
N ALA A 1 -42.32 -18.05 30.62
CA ALA A 1 -42.97 -17.12 29.68
C ALA A 1 -42.57 -15.72 30.10
N ASP A 2 -41.61 -15.12 29.40
CA ASP A 2 -41.22 -13.73 29.59
C ASP A 2 -41.07 -13.11 28.20
N THR A 3 -42.23 -12.82 27.61
CA THR A 3 -42.35 -12.12 26.34
C THR A 3 -42.09 -10.65 26.59
N ARG A 4 -40.85 -10.20 26.38
CA ARG A 4 -40.57 -8.78 26.14
C ARG A 4 -41.11 -8.41 24.76
N ALA A 5 -42.42 -8.20 24.68
CA ALA A 5 -43.02 -7.40 23.62
C ALA A 5 -42.51 -5.96 23.83
N ALA A 6 -41.45 -5.60 23.10
CA ALA A 6 -41.06 -4.21 22.99
C ALA A 6 -42.22 -3.47 22.31
N ALA A 7 -42.90 -2.59 23.04
CA ALA A 7 -43.83 -1.64 22.47
C ALA A 7 -43.07 -0.81 21.43
N SER A 8 -43.48 -0.92 20.17
CA SER A 8 -42.94 -0.15 19.05
C SER A 8 -42.95 1.33 19.40
N ALA A 9 -41.77 1.96 19.44
CA ALA A 9 -41.66 3.40 19.55
C ALA A 9 -42.37 4.05 18.35
N PRO A 10 -43.20 5.11 18.53
CA PRO A 10 -44.07 5.67 17.49
C PRO A 10 -43.32 6.35 16.32
N THR A 11 -41.99 6.26 16.27
CA THR A 11 -41.13 6.77 15.18
C THR A 11 -39.99 5.80 14.84
N ALA A 12 -40.19 4.49 15.02
CA ALA A 12 -39.26 3.50 14.48
C ALA A 12 -39.49 3.36 12.96
N VAL A 13 -38.59 3.96 12.16
CA VAL A 13 -38.57 3.74 10.71
C VAL A 13 -37.99 2.36 10.47
N GLN A 14 -38.80 1.42 9.97
CA GLN A 14 -38.31 0.14 9.49
C GLN A 14 -37.52 0.39 8.20
N ILE A 15 -36.23 0.04 8.22
CA ILE A 15 -35.40 0.04 7.03
C ILE A 15 -35.56 -1.34 6.37
N ASN A 16 -35.90 -1.36 5.08
CA ASN A 16 -35.95 -2.61 4.32
C ASN A 16 -34.53 -3.11 4.07
N GLU A 17 -34.15 -4.21 4.69
CA GLU A 17 -32.95 -4.97 4.32
C GLU A 17 -33.18 -5.68 2.98
N GLN A 18 -32.18 -5.64 2.11
CA GLN A 18 -32.23 -6.25 0.79
C GLN A 18 -30.93 -7.02 0.53
N SER A 19 -31.06 -8.23 0.01
CA SER A 19 -29.94 -9.05 -0.45
C SER A 19 -29.92 -9.14 -1.97
N LEU A 20 -28.73 -9.33 -2.52
CA LEU A 20 -28.53 -9.59 -3.94
C LEU A 20 -28.78 -11.07 -4.22
N ARG A 21 -29.66 -11.37 -5.19
CA ARG A 21 -29.91 -12.72 -5.70
C ARG A 21 -29.37 -12.86 -7.12
N ILE A 22 -28.45 -13.80 -7.32
CA ILE A 22 -27.86 -14.15 -8.61
C ILE A 22 -28.40 -15.52 -9.03
N LEU A 23 -28.96 -15.60 -10.25
CA LEU A 23 -29.48 -16.82 -10.85
C LEU A 23 -28.67 -17.18 -12.09
N ALA A 24 -28.31 -18.44 -12.26
CA ALA A 24 -27.63 -18.94 -13.43
C ALA A 24 -28.21 -20.30 -13.86
N GLY A 25 -28.38 -20.51 -15.16
CA GLY A 25 -28.69 -21.80 -15.76
C GLY A 25 -27.53 -22.28 -16.61
N ASP A 26 -27.42 -23.59 -16.80
CA ASP A 26 -26.46 -24.23 -17.71
C ASP A 26 -25.00 -23.74 -17.55
N LEU A 27 -24.58 -23.46 -16.32
CA LEU A 27 -23.24 -22.96 -16.03
C LEU A 27 -22.19 -24.05 -16.37
N PRO A 28 -21.32 -23.82 -17.36
CA PRO A 28 -20.34 -24.82 -17.77
C PRO A 28 -19.28 -25.01 -16.69
N LEU A 29 -18.52 -26.12 -16.76
CA LEU A 29 -17.39 -26.34 -15.87
C LEU A 29 -16.37 -25.20 -16.02
N TYR A 30 -15.92 -24.63 -14.89
CA TYR A 30 -15.10 -23.40 -14.82
C TYR A 30 -15.75 -22.13 -15.36
N GLY A 31 -17.04 -22.21 -15.75
CA GLY A 31 -17.87 -21.07 -16.03
C GLY A 31 -18.22 -20.28 -14.77
N ARG A 32 -18.57 -19.01 -14.95
CA ARG A 32 -18.97 -18.10 -13.87
C ARG A 32 -20.18 -17.27 -14.25
N ALA A 33 -20.96 -16.89 -13.23
CA ALA A 33 -22.01 -15.89 -13.33
C ALA A 33 -21.77 -14.84 -12.23
N GLU A 34 -21.70 -13.57 -12.63
CA GLU A 34 -21.40 -12.46 -11.71
C GLU A 34 -22.32 -11.26 -11.91
N ALA A 35 -22.51 -10.55 -10.82
CA ALA A 35 -22.96 -9.16 -10.83
C ALA A 35 -21.77 -8.29 -10.39
N TYR A 36 -21.57 -7.18 -11.08
CA TYR A 36 -20.52 -6.21 -10.75
C TYR A 36 -21.11 -4.83 -10.50
N TYR A 37 -20.42 -4.05 -9.68
CA TYR A 37 -20.73 -2.67 -9.37
C TYR A 37 -19.46 -1.84 -9.50
N ARG A 38 -19.48 -0.87 -10.43
CA ARG A 38 -18.43 0.13 -10.59
C ARG A 38 -18.76 1.34 -9.74
N PHE A 39 -17.80 1.78 -8.93
CA PHE A 39 -17.99 2.93 -8.04
C PHE A 39 -18.16 4.22 -8.86
N PRO A 40 -19.34 4.87 -8.84
CA PRO A 40 -19.57 6.09 -9.61
C PRO A 40 -18.72 7.27 -9.11
N ALA A 41 -18.39 7.26 -7.82
CA ALA A 41 -17.50 8.24 -7.18
C ALA A 41 -16.01 8.05 -7.55
N GLY A 42 -15.69 7.09 -8.41
CA GLY A 42 -14.32 6.75 -8.79
C GLY A 42 -13.66 5.77 -7.84
N GLN A 43 -12.33 5.70 -7.92
CA GLN A 43 -11.50 4.77 -7.16
C GLN A 43 -11.70 4.89 -5.65
N GLN A 44 -11.85 3.75 -4.97
CA GLN A 44 -12.00 3.65 -3.53
C GLN A 44 -10.74 3.03 -2.90
N ASN A 45 -10.33 3.57 -1.76
CA ASN A 45 -9.18 3.06 -1.01
C ASN A 45 -9.64 2.08 0.08
N PHE A 46 -9.24 0.82 -0.05
CA PHE A 46 -9.58 -0.26 0.88
C PHE A 46 -8.47 -0.51 1.91
N MET A 47 -7.28 0.09 1.76
CA MET A 47 -6.12 -0.11 2.65
C MET A 47 -6.33 0.42 4.07
N GLY A 48 -7.37 1.24 4.29
CA GLY A 48 -7.78 1.66 5.63
C GLY A 48 -8.39 0.52 6.47
N TYR A 49 -8.61 -0.66 5.88
CA TYR A 49 -9.21 -1.83 6.49
C TYR A 49 -8.34 -3.06 6.26
N GLN A 50 -8.48 -4.06 7.12
CA GLN A 50 -7.72 -5.31 7.00
C GLN A 50 -8.51 -6.40 6.26
N GLN A 51 -9.84 -6.27 6.21
CA GLN A 51 -10.72 -7.31 5.70
C GLN A 51 -11.89 -6.75 4.90
N LEU A 52 -12.37 -7.55 3.96
CA LEU A 52 -13.74 -7.46 3.45
C LEU A 52 -14.55 -8.61 4.03
N ARG A 53 -15.77 -8.33 4.46
CA ARG A 53 -16.71 -9.31 4.99
C ARG A 53 -18.02 -9.26 4.23
N LEU A 54 -18.64 -10.42 4.05
CA LEU A 54 -19.94 -10.54 3.42
C LEU A 54 -20.64 -11.81 3.92
N TRP A 55 -21.96 -11.81 3.84
CA TRP A 55 -22.78 -13.00 4.00
C TRP A 55 -23.12 -13.58 2.65
N ALA A 56 -23.03 -14.90 2.51
CA ALA A 56 -23.42 -15.58 1.29
C ALA A 56 -24.03 -16.94 1.58
N ARG A 57 -25.05 -17.30 0.80
CA ARG A 57 -25.62 -18.66 0.82
C ARG A 57 -25.98 -19.11 -0.58
N GLY A 58 -25.81 -20.40 -0.80
CA GLY A 58 -26.36 -21.08 -1.95
C GLY A 58 -27.82 -21.49 -1.75
N ARG A 59 -28.50 -21.79 -2.84
CA ARG A 59 -29.77 -22.49 -2.85
C ARG A 59 -29.80 -23.50 -4.01
N ASN A 60 -30.47 -24.63 -3.77
CA ASN A 60 -30.57 -25.78 -4.69
C ASN A 60 -29.24 -26.58 -4.82
N HIS A 61 -28.95 -27.09 -6.01
CA HIS A 61 -27.86 -28.03 -6.26
C HIS A 61 -26.48 -27.37 -6.35
N GLY A 62 -25.42 -28.14 -6.10
CA GLY A 62 -24.04 -27.74 -6.35
C GLY A 62 -23.33 -27.04 -5.18
N TRP A 63 -23.99 -26.74 -4.06
CA TRP A 63 -23.40 -26.00 -2.94
C TRP A 63 -22.84 -26.89 -1.82
N GLY A 64 -22.19 -26.29 -0.82
CA GLY A 64 -21.57 -26.98 0.31
C GLY A 64 -20.06 -27.22 0.16
N ALA A 65 -19.42 -27.75 1.21
CA ALA A 65 -17.95 -27.86 1.31
C ALA A 65 -17.27 -28.63 0.15
N ASN A 66 -17.99 -29.58 -0.46
CA ASN A 66 -17.53 -30.37 -1.61
C ASN A 66 -18.44 -30.20 -2.84
N GLY A 67 -19.23 -29.13 -2.87
CA GLY A 67 -20.12 -28.82 -3.98
C GLY A 67 -19.37 -28.43 -5.26
N GLU A 68 -20.07 -28.54 -6.38
CA GLU A 68 -19.59 -28.10 -7.69
C GLU A 68 -19.57 -26.57 -7.83
N LEU A 69 -20.17 -25.82 -6.90
CA LEU A 69 -20.22 -24.36 -6.89
C LEU A 69 -19.44 -23.76 -5.73
N GLN A 70 -18.72 -22.70 -6.05
CA GLN A 70 -18.14 -21.80 -5.07
C GLN A 70 -18.60 -20.38 -5.33
N MET A 71 -18.83 -19.62 -4.27
CA MET A 71 -18.97 -18.18 -4.42
C MET A 71 -17.58 -17.56 -4.61
N TYR A 72 -17.55 -16.40 -5.24
CA TYR A 72 -16.37 -15.55 -5.22
C TYR A 72 -16.74 -14.07 -5.07
N VAL A 73 -15.78 -13.30 -4.57
CA VAL A 73 -15.80 -11.84 -4.56
C VAL A 73 -14.55 -11.33 -5.25
N LYS A 74 -14.70 -10.31 -6.09
CA LYS A 74 -13.62 -9.61 -6.77
C LYS A 74 -13.56 -8.16 -6.33
N MET A 75 -12.33 -7.67 -6.19
CA MET A 75 -12.02 -6.25 -6.03
C MET A 75 -10.97 -5.92 -7.09
N GLY A 76 -11.30 -5.05 -8.01
CA GLY A 76 -10.43 -4.82 -9.16
C GLY A 76 -10.56 -3.44 -9.75
N ARG A 77 -9.78 -3.27 -10.81
CA ARG A 77 -9.88 -2.15 -11.74
C ARG A 77 -10.85 -2.49 -12.87
N ASP A 78 -10.74 -3.70 -13.39
CA ASP A 78 -11.47 -4.20 -14.55
C ASP A 78 -11.48 -5.74 -14.56
N GLU A 79 -12.00 -6.33 -15.64
CA GLU A 79 -12.13 -7.78 -15.84
C GLU A 79 -10.78 -8.54 -15.91
N ASN A 80 -9.67 -7.84 -16.13
CA ASN A 80 -8.34 -8.40 -16.35
C ASN A 80 -7.35 -8.02 -15.24
N ASN A 81 -7.74 -7.18 -14.29
CA ASN A 81 -6.90 -6.68 -13.20
C ASN A 81 -7.69 -6.68 -11.89
N PHE A 82 -7.66 -7.81 -11.17
CA PHE A 82 -8.47 -8.01 -9.98
C PHE A 82 -7.80 -8.89 -8.92
N TYR A 83 -8.17 -8.61 -7.66
CA TYR A 83 -8.10 -9.53 -6.54
C TYR A 83 -9.38 -10.36 -6.51
N MET A 84 -9.27 -11.67 -6.27
CA MET A 84 -10.42 -12.56 -6.13
C MET A 84 -10.25 -13.47 -4.91
N TYR A 85 -11.31 -13.64 -4.13
CA TYR A 85 -11.40 -14.71 -3.14
C TYR A 85 -12.60 -15.59 -3.45
N ARG A 86 -12.37 -16.90 -3.56
CA ARG A 86 -13.41 -17.93 -3.74
C ARG A 86 -13.49 -18.88 -2.55
N THR A 87 -14.70 -19.32 -2.22
CA THR A 87 -14.95 -20.28 -1.15
C THR A 87 -16.25 -21.05 -1.39
N PRO A 88 -16.38 -22.31 -0.95
CA PRO A 88 -17.69 -22.93 -0.82
C PRO A 88 -18.55 -22.15 0.19
N VAL A 89 -19.86 -22.16 -0.01
CA VAL A 89 -20.86 -21.65 0.94
C VAL A 89 -21.92 -22.70 1.19
N ASN A 90 -22.58 -22.59 2.35
CA ASN A 90 -23.67 -23.45 2.71
C ASN A 90 -24.92 -23.15 1.89
N SER A 91 -25.83 -24.13 1.83
CA SER A 91 -27.12 -23.99 1.19
C SER A 91 -28.26 -24.37 2.11
N GLY A 92 -29.40 -23.70 1.96
CA GLY A 92 -30.60 -24.00 2.73
C GLY A 92 -31.52 -22.80 2.86
N GLN A 93 -32.70 -23.03 3.44
CA GLN A 93 -33.73 -22.00 3.62
C GLN A 93 -33.53 -21.17 4.90
N GLY A 94 -32.86 -21.73 5.91
CA GLY A 94 -32.72 -21.12 7.24
C GLY A 94 -31.43 -20.31 7.44
N GLN A 95 -31.33 -19.71 8.63
CA GLN A 95 -30.19 -18.87 9.03
C GLN A 95 -28.85 -19.61 8.99
N SER A 96 -28.83 -20.92 9.27
CA SER A 96 -27.62 -21.73 9.22
C SER A 96 -26.98 -21.78 7.83
N ALA A 97 -27.74 -21.54 6.75
CA ALA A 97 -27.21 -21.49 5.40
C ALA A 97 -26.31 -20.27 5.14
N TRP A 98 -26.47 -19.20 5.93
CA TRP A 98 -25.65 -17.99 5.86
C TRP A 98 -24.34 -18.11 6.64
N LEU A 99 -24.22 -19.09 7.54
CA LEU A 99 -23.00 -19.31 8.31
C LEU A 99 -22.01 -20.19 7.51
N PRO A 100 -20.70 -20.02 7.69
CA PRO A 100 -20.05 -18.90 8.38
C PRO A 100 -20.04 -17.62 7.53
N GLU A 101 -19.78 -16.49 8.17
CA GLU A 101 -19.49 -15.25 7.46
C GLU A 101 -18.24 -15.42 6.59
N VAL A 102 -18.27 -14.88 5.38
CA VAL A 102 -17.13 -14.94 4.47
C VAL A 102 -16.18 -13.80 4.80
N HIS A 103 -14.96 -14.14 5.22
CA HIS A 103 -13.90 -13.17 5.55
C HIS A 103 -12.80 -13.22 4.50
N VAL A 104 -12.55 -12.07 3.89
CA VAL A 104 -11.46 -11.85 2.94
C VAL A 104 -10.36 -11.07 3.64
N ASP A 105 -9.19 -11.68 3.82
CA ASP A 105 -8.03 -11.07 4.46
C ASP A 105 -7.11 -10.41 3.42
N PHE A 106 -6.97 -9.09 3.50
CA PHE A 106 -6.15 -8.32 2.58
C PHE A 106 -4.65 -8.58 2.74
N GLN A 107 -4.18 -9.07 3.89
CA GLN A 107 -2.77 -9.46 4.06
C GLN A 107 -2.39 -10.60 3.10
N ARG A 108 -3.33 -11.52 2.82
CA ARG A 108 -3.10 -12.59 1.84
C ARG A 108 -2.98 -12.04 0.42
N PHE A 109 -3.75 -11.00 0.07
CA PHE A 109 -3.61 -10.32 -1.21
C PHE A 109 -2.28 -9.58 -1.33
N TYR A 110 -1.83 -8.86 -0.30
CA TYR A 110 -0.53 -8.20 -0.32
C TYR A 110 0.62 -9.21 -0.53
N ALA A 111 0.54 -10.36 0.15
CA ALA A 111 1.54 -11.42 -0.01
C ALA A 111 1.58 -11.98 -1.44
N LEU A 112 0.42 -12.28 -2.02
CA LEU A 112 0.31 -12.78 -3.39
C LEU A 112 0.73 -11.72 -4.42
N ARG A 113 0.34 -10.45 -4.21
CA ARG A 113 0.71 -9.33 -5.09
C ARG A 113 2.22 -9.12 -5.12
N ARG A 114 2.88 -9.24 -3.96
CA ARG A 114 4.35 -9.19 -3.82
C ARG A 114 5.03 -10.37 -4.50
N GLN A 115 4.52 -11.59 -4.31
CA GLN A 115 5.05 -12.78 -4.97
C GLN A 115 4.99 -12.63 -6.50
N LEU A 116 3.83 -12.19 -7.01
CA LEU A 116 3.62 -11.91 -8.42
C LEU A 116 4.60 -10.85 -8.93
N GLN A 117 4.75 -9.72 -8.21
CA GLN A 117 5.67 -8.66 -8.61
C GLN A 117 7.11 -9.14 -8.67
N ASN A 118 7.59 -9.83 -7.63
CA ASN A 118 8.97 -10.31 -7.60
C ASN A 118 9.23 -11.28 -8.74
N ALA A 119 8.32 -12.21 -9.00
CA ALA A 119 8.49 -13.15 -10.10
C ALA A 119 8.54 -12.42 -11.46
N TYR A 120 7.67 -11.45 -11.68
CA TYR A 120 7.72 -10.58 -12.87
C TYR A 120 9.09 -9.88 -13.01
N LEU A 121 9.62 -9.29 -11.93
CA LEU A 121 10.92 -8.60 -11.93
C LEU A 121 12.11 -9.52 -12.25
N HIS A 122 11.99 -10.83 -12.04
CA HIS A 122 13.04 -11.82 -12.36
C HIS A 122 12.80 -12.53 -13.71
N GLY A 123 11.88 -12.04 -14.55
CA GLY A 123 11.53 -12.69 -15.81
C GLY A 123 10.85 -14.04 -15.63
N GLY A 124 10.15 -14.24 -14.50
CA GLY A 124 9.39 -15.45 -14.20
C GLY A 124 8.20 -15.64 -15.15
N ALA A 125 7.69 -16.88 -15.21
CA ALA A 125 6.58 -17.23 -16.08
C ALA A 125 5.27 -16.52 -15.72
N ASP A 126 4.41 -16.39 -16.73
CA ASP A 126 3.04 -15.89 -16.68
C ASP A 126 2.25 -16.35 -15.43
N SER A 127 1.95 -17.64 -15.24
CA SER A 127 1.23 -18.10 -14.05
C SER A 127 2.16 -18.65 -12.96
N LEU A 128 2.20 -18.04 -11.79
CA LEU A 128 3.04 -18.46 -10.68
C LEU A 128 2.21 -19.06 -9.54
N ALA A 129 2.55 -20.28 -9.14
CA ALA A 129 2.06 -20.96 -7.92
C ALA A 129 0.56 -21.28 -7.83
N CYS A 130 -0.24 -21.06 -8.88
CA CYS A 130 -1.62 -21.55 -8.91
C CYS A 130 -1.63 -23.07 -9.13
N THR A 131 -2.41 -23.80 -8.32
CA THR A 131 -2.50 -25.26 -8.35
C THR A 131 -3.96 -25.73 -8.24
N GLY A 132 -4.21 -26.99 -8.59
CA GLY A 132 -5.54 -27.61 -8.50
C GLY A 132 -6.62 -26.82 -9.25
N VAL A 133 -7.70 -26.50 -8.55
CA VAL A 133 -8.86 -25.77 -9.08
C VAL A 133 -8.46 -24.40 -9.65
N ASP A 134 -7.54 -23.68 -8.99
CA ASP A 134 -7.11 -22.34 -9.45
C ASP A 134 -6.38 -22.40 -10.79
N SER A 135 -5.44 -23.35 -10.95
CA SER A 135 -4.74 -23.54 -12.23
C SER A 135 -5.69 -23.99 -13.34
N ALA A 136 -6.68 -24.83 -13.03
CA ALA A 136 -7.62 -25.32 -14.02
C ALA A 136 -8.59 -24.21 -14.49
N MET A 137 -9.05 -23.36 -13.57
CA MET A 137 -9.85 -22.17 -13.89
C MET A 137 -9.09 -21.19 -14.79
N ILE A 138 -7.82 -20.91 -14.45
CA ILE A 138 -6.97 -20.05 -15.28
C ILE A 138 -6.78 -20.69 -16.65
N ALA A 139 -6.47 -21.99 -16.74
CA ALA A 139 -6.36 -22.68 -18.02
C ALA A 139 -7.65 -22.55 -18.86
N ALA A 140 -8.82 -22.74 -18.25
CA ALA A 140 -10.11 -22.66 -18.90
C ALA A 140 -10.52 -21.25 -19.35
N SER A 141 -10.06 -20.19 -18.66
CA SER A 141 -10.41 -18.80 -19.03
C SER A 141 -9.79 -18.33 -20.34
N GLY A 142 -8.76 -19.02 -20.84
CA GLY A 142 -8.00 -18.58 -22.02
C GLY A 142 -7.21 -17.29 -21.81
N LEU A 143 -6.60 -16.80 -22.89
CA LEU A 143 -5.90 -15.51 -22.90
C LEU A 143 -6.91 -14.35 -23.06
N PRO A 144 -6.58 -13.15 -22.55
CA PRO A 144 -7.39 -11.96 -22.77
C PRO A 144 -7.60 -11.68 -24.26
N LEU A 145 -8.81 -11.25 -24.64
CA LEU A 145 -9.15 -10.93 -26.03
C LEU A 145 -8.45 -9.65 -26.56
N SER A 146 -7.77 -8.90 -25.70
CA SER A 146 -7.12 -7.62 -25.99
C SER A 146 -5.78 -7.73 -26.73
N GLY A 147 -5.41 -8.91 -27.23
CA GLY A 147 -4.13 -9.14 -27.93
C GLY A 147 -2.91 -9.25 -27.01
N VAL A 148 -3.14 -9.26 -25.69
CA VAL A 148 -2.10 -9.55 -24.69
C VAL A 148 -1.92 -11.06 -24.61
N ASN A 149 -0.71 -11.54 -24.96
CA ASN A 149 -0.41 -12.98 -25.02
C ASN A 149 0.10 -13.55 -23.69
N HIS A 150 0.15 -12.72 -22.65
CA HIS A 150 0.61 -13.07 -21.32
C HIS A 150 -0.46 -12.78 -20.28
N ARG A 151 -0.41 -13.51 -19.17
CA ARG A 151 -1.29 -13.31 -18.02
C ARG A 151 -0.56 -13.69 -16.77
N TYR A 152 -0.72 -12.89 -15.73
CA TYR A 152 -0.10 -13.14 -14.44
C TYR A 152 -1.13 -13.49 -13.40
N ALA A 153 -0.88 -14.61 -12.72
CA ALA A 153 -1.72 -15.05 -11.63
C ALA A 153 -0.86 -15.60 -10.49
N ALA A 154 -1.21 -15.23 -9.26
CA ALA A 154 -0.69 -15.83 -8.03
C ALA A 154 -1.87 -16.27 -7.17
N CYS A 155 -1.87 -17.54 -6.74
CA CYS A 155 -2.99 -18.14 -6.02
C CYS A 155 -2.57 -18.83 -4.74
N SER A 156 -3.44 -18.79 -3.71
CA SER A 156 -3.28 -19.56 -2.49
C SER A 156 -4.60 -19.70 -1.74
N GLY A 157 -5.07 -20.93 -1.53
CA GLY A 157 -6.22 -21.25 -0.67
C GLY A 157 -7.48 -20.43 -0.99
N GLY A 158 -7.85 -20.35 -2.26
CA GLY A 158 -9.01 -19.59 -2.75
C GLY A 158 -8.75 -18.12 -3.05
N TYR A 159 -7.61 -17.56 -2.62
CA TYR A 159 -7.18 -16.22 -2.99
C TYR A 159 -6.46 -16.26 -4.33
N MET A 160 -6.69 -15.25 -5.16
CA MET A 160 -6.06 -15.06 -6.44
C MET A 160 -5.80 -13.57 -6.67
N VAL A 161 -4.61 -13.26 -7.17
CA VAL A 161 -4.30 -11.98 -7.81
C VAL A 161 -4.15 -12.26 -9.28
N TYR A 162 -4.94 -11.60 -10.12
CA TYR A 162 -4.90 -11.74 -11.57
C TYR A 162 -4.63 -10.38 -12.22
N THR A 163 -3.66 -10.34 -13.12
CA THR A 163 -3.34 -9.15 -13.91
C THR A 163 -2.74 -9.55 -15.24
N VAL A 164 -2.99 -8.76 -16.27
CA VAL A 164 -2.34 -8.95 -17.57
C VAL A 164 -1.03 -8.16 -17.67
N GLU A 165 -0.83 -7.13 -16.85
CA GLU A 165 0.36 -6.28 -16.94
C GLU A 165 0.78 -5.77 -15.55
N PRO A 166 1.64 -6.52 -14.82
CA PRO A 166 2.03 -6.20 -13.44
C PRO A 166 2.73 -4.84 -13.30
N GLY A 167 3.38 -4.36 -14.37
CA GLY A 167 4.17 -3.13 -14.37
C GLY A 167 3.41 -1.87 -14.79
N VAL A 168 2.18 -1.97 -15.33
CA VAL A 168 1.45 -0.82 -15.88
C VAL A 168 0.20 -0.51 -15.06
N THR A 169 -0.75 -1.44 -15.01
CA THR A 169 -2.02 -1.25 -14.28
C THR A 169 -2.44 -2.52 -13.54
N PRO A 170 -1.64 -2.97 -12.56
CA PRO A 170 -2.02 -4.10 -11.72
C PRO A 170 -3.26 -3.79 -10.87
N PRO A 171 -3.96 -4.81 -10.34
CA PRO A 171 -4.95 -4.60 -9.31
C PRO A 171 -4.32 -3.91 -8.09
N ASN A 172 -5.10 -3.03 -7.46
CA ASN A 172 -4.61 -2.17 -6.38
C ASN A 172 -5.73 -1.87 -5.37
N LEU A 173 -5.58 -2.35 -4.14
CA LEU A 173 -6.49 -2.09 -3.03
C LEU A 173 -6.47 -0.62 -2.57
N ALA A 174 -5.47 0.18 -2.94
CA ALA A 174 -5.50 1.63 -2.75
C ALA A 174 -6.46 2.33 -3.72
N ALA A 175 -6.87 1.67 -4.80
CA ALA A 175 -7.57 2.25 -5.94
C ALA A 175 -8.57 1.27 -6.60
N VAL A 176 -9.45 0.68 -5.81
CA VAL A 176 -10.48 -0.26 -6.28
C VAL A 176 -11.56 0.49 -7.07
N GLN A 177 -11.83 0.08 -8.31
CA GLN A 177 -12.84 0.73 -9.18
C GLN A 177 -14.13 -0.08 -9.29
N GLU A 178 -14.02 -1.40 -9.19
CA GLU A 178 -15.12 -2.33 -9.35
C GLU A 178 -15.07 -3.39 -8.26
N MET A 179 -16.24 -3.74 -7.74
CA MET A 179 -16.44 -4.98 -7.01
C MET A 179 -17.38 -5.89 -7.79
N ALA A 180 -17.14 -7.18 -7.73
CA ALA A 180 -18.06 -8.18 -8.26
C ALA A 180 -18.26 -9.31 -7.26
N VAL A 181 -19.45 -9.89 -7.25
CA VAL A 181 -19.74 -11.13 -6.55
C VAL A 181 -20.42 -12.08 -7.50
N GLY A 182 -20.13 -13.36 -7.35
CA GLY A 182 -20.62 -14.34 -8.28
C GLY A 182 -20.48 -15.77 -7.79
N MET A 183 -20.95 -16.68 -8.61
CA MET A 183 -20.77 -18.11 -8.45
C MET A 183 -19.92 -18.64 -9.59
N MET A 184 -19.14 -19.67 -9.30
CA MET A 184 -18.39 -20.38 -10.31
C MET A 184 -18.52 -21.89 -10.14
N ARG A 185 -18.53 -22.59 -11.26
CA ARG A 185 -18.51 -24.06 -11.26
C ARG A 185 -17.07 -24.57 -11.22
N VAL A 186 -16.78 -25.48 -10.32
CA VAL A 186 -15.45 -26.09 -10.15
C VAL A 186 -15.53 -27.60 -10.37
N ALA A 187 -14.42 -28.24 -10.74
CA ALA A 187 -14.33 -29.70 -10.88
C ALA A 187 -14.18 -30.39 -9.52
N GLN A 188 -15.17 -30.17 -8.65
CA GLN A 188 -15.27 -30.78 -7.33
C GLN A 188 -16.62 -31.49 -7.25
N GLY A 189 -16.62 -32.77 -6.87
CA GLY A 189 -17.81 -33.60 -6.74
C GLY A 189 -17.82 -34.31 -5.40
N GLY A 190 -19.00 -34.50 -4.82
CA GLY A 190 -19.17 -35.07 -3.47
C GLY A 190 -19.87 -34.15 -2.48
N GLY A 191 -20.41 -33.01 -2.94
CA GLY A 191 -21.34 -32.19 -2.18
C GLY A 191 -22.70 -32.88 -1.97
N PRO A 192 -23.57 -32.33 -1.11
CA PRO A 192 -24.86 -32.94 -0.77
C PRO A 192 -25.78 -33.12 -1.97
N THR A 193 -25.61 -32.26 -2.98
CA THR A 193 -26.45 -32.17 -4.17
C THR A 193 -25.58 -31.88 -5.39
N SER A 194 -25.73 -32.67 -6.46
CA SER A 194 -25.00 -32.49 -7.72
C SER A 194 -25.85 -31.72 -8.73
N ILE A 195 -25.20 -30.91 -9.57
CA ILE A 195 -25.85 -30.11 -10.61
C ILE A 195 -26.31 -31.03 -11.74
N VAL A 196 -27.59 -30.92 -12.11
CA VAL A 196 -28.18 -31.64 -13.25
C VAL A 196 -28.63 -30.66 -14.35
N PRO A 197 -28.70 -31.11 -15.62
CA PRO A 197 -29.19 -30.25 -16.71
C PRO A 197 -30.57 -29.67 -16.40
N GLY A 198 -30.75 -28.37 -16.65
CA GLY A 198 -31.99 -27.64 -16.36
C GLY A 198 -32.08 -27.06 -14.93
N ASP A 199 -31.08 -27.29 -14.08
CA ASP A 199 -31.03 -26.64 -12.77
C ASP A 199 -30.91 -25.12 -12.87
N THR A 200 -31.66 -24.42 -12.01
CA THR A 200 -31.40 -23.01 -11.70
C THR A 200 -30.51 -22.91 -10.47
N LEU A 201 -29.27 -22.50 -10.70
CA LEU A 201 -28.27 -22.25 -9.67
C LEU A 201 -28.53 -20.87 -9.05
N GLU A 202 -28.52 -20.79 -7.73
CA GLU A 202 -28.94 -19.59 -7.01
C GLU A 202 -27.96 -19.25 -5.88
N LEU A 203 -27.43 -18.03 -5.92
CA LEU A 203 -26.56 -17.44 -4.90
C LEU A 203 -27.23 -16.20 -4.32
N TRP A 204 -27.21 -16.09 -3.00
CA TRP A 204 -27.61 -14.90 -2.27
C TRP A 204 -26.38 -14.28 -1.60
N VAL A 205 -26.26 -12.96 -1.69
CA VAL A 205 -25.18 -12.20 -1.06
C VAL A 205 -25.77 -11.03 -0.29
N ASP A 206 -25.23 -10.76 0.89
CA ASP A 206 -25.69 -9.68 1.78
C ASP A 206 -24.53 -9.05 2.57
N ASP A 207 -24.77 -7.83 3.09
CA ASP A 207 -23.85 -7.04 3.94
C ASP A 207 -22.36 -7.06 3.53
N ILE A 208 -22.08 -6.75 2.26
CA ILE A 208 -20.71 -6.55 1.80
C ILE A 208 -20.15 -5.30 2.47
N ARG A 209 -19.13 -5.46 3.30
CA ARG A 209 -18.53 -4.35 4.05
C ARG A 209 -17.05 -4.54 4.28
N LEU A 210 -16.35 -3.41 4.42
CA LEU A 210 -14.98 -3.40 4.91
C LEU A 210 -15.00 -3.49 6.44
N ALA A 211 -14.08 -4.27 6.99
CA ALA A 211 -14.02 -4.57 8.41
C ALA A 211 -12.59 -4.51 8.93
N ASN A 212 -12.46 -4.41 10.26
CA ASN A 212 -11.18 -4.27 10.96
C ASN A 212 -10.38 -3.07 10.43
N ALA A 213 -10.84 -1.87 10.75
CA ALA A 213 -10.11 -0.64 10.41
C ALA A 213 -8.67 -0.72 10.93
N VAL A 214 -7.71 -0.32 10.10
CA VAL A 214 -6.29 -0.32 10.44
C VAL A 214 -6.04 0.72 11.52
N ASN A 215 -5.72 0.25 12.73
CA ASN A 215 -5.42 1.08 13.88
C ASN A 215 -3.93 0.98 14.27
N ALA A 216 -3.05 1.24 13.29
CA ALA A 216 -1.61 1.29 13.53
C ALA A 216 -1.22 2.63 14.17
N THR A 217 -0.47 2.57 15.27
CA THR A 217 0.08 3.75 15.94
C THR A 217 1.21 4.35 15.11
N GLY A 218 1.12 5.64 14.80
CA GLY A 218 2.19 6.39 14.15
C GLY A 218 2.87 7.34 15.13
N TYR A 219 4.16 7.61 14.90
CA TYR A 219 4.97 8.52 15.70
C TYR A 219 5.66 9.55 14.81
N ALA A 220 5.74 10.79 15.28
CA ALA A 220 6.62 11.79 14.71
C ALA A 220 7.38 12.48 15.84
N GLY A 221 8.65 12.75 15.61
CA GLY A 221 9.53 13.34 16.61
C GLY A 221 10.60 14.19 15.98
N GLN A 222 11.00 15.23 16.71
CA GLN A 222 12.11 16.09 16.37
C GLN A 222 13.01 16.25 17.60
N ILE A 223 14.32 16.17 17.38
CA ILE A 223 15.34 16.36 18.41
C ILE A 223 16.29 17.44 17.90
N GLY A 224 16.35 18.55 18.63
CA GLY A 224 17.30 19.64 18.38
C GLY A 224 18.36 19.70 19.47
N ALA A 225 19.60 19.96 19.09
CA ALA A 225 20.70 20.27 20.01
C ALA A 225 21.47 21.49 19.49
N GLU A 226 21.77 22.43 20.38
CA GLU A 226 22.59 23.59 20.10
C GLU A 226 23.71 23.68 21.13
N LEU A 227 24.95 23.80 20.66
CA LEU A 227 26.15 23.94 21.46
C LEU A 227 26.86 25.22 21.05
N THR A 228 27.07 26.12 22.01
CA THR A 228 27.81 27.37 21.80
C THR A 228 29.08 27.33 22.64
N ALA A 229 30.23 27.23 21.97
CA ALA A 229 31.55 27.19 22.59
C ALA A 229 32.17 28.60 22.61
N GLY A 230 31.57 29.51 23.39
CA GLY A 230 32.05 30.87 23.60
C GLY A 230 32.30 31.63 22.29
N ASP A 231 33.55 32.00 22.05
CA ASP A 231 34.01 32.73 20.86
C ASP A 231 34.66 31.84 19.79
N VAL A 232 34.68 30.52 20.01
CA VAL A 232 35.38 29.54 19.16
C VAL A 232 34.44 28.91 18.13
N GLY A 233 33.18 28.66 18.48
CA GLY A 233 32.22 28.13 17.51
C GLY A 233 30.84 27.81 18.03
N GLU A 234 29.98 27.46 17.10
CA GLU A 234 28.61 26.99 17.32
C GLU A 234 28.39 25.67 16.56
N LEU A 235 27.58 24.79 17.13
CA LEU A 235 27.09 23.57 16.48
C LEU A 235 25.59 23.47 16.72
N ARG A 236 24.83 23.37 15.64
CA ARG A 236 23.39 23.07 15.63
C ARG A 236 23.18 21.72 14.99
N MET A 237 22.36 20.89 15.63
CA MET A 237 21.96 19.59 15.12
C MET A 237 20.44 19.49 15.23
N ASN A 238 19.78 19.07 14.16
CA ASN A 238 18.34 18.87 14.11
C ASN A 238 18.05 17.53 13.44
N TYR A 239 17.38 16.63 14.16
CA TYR A 239 16.97 15.33 13.66
C TYR A 239 15.45 15.24 13.69
N MET A 240 14.84 14.91 12.56
CA MET A 240 13.40 14.67 12.44
C MET A 240 13.16 13.25 11.92
N ARG A 241 12.15 12.59 12.50
CA ARG A 241 11.63 11.31 11.98
C ARG A 241 10.12 11.32 11.99
N ARG A 242 9.51 10.89 10.88
CA ARG A 242 8.08 10.65 10.73
C ARG A 242 7.85 9.20 10.32
N ASP A 243 7.08 8.47 11.12
CA ASP A 243 6.69 7.09 10.87
C ASP A 243 5.66 6.98 9.72
N PRO A 244 5.63 5.86 8.97
CA PRO A 244 4.68 5.63 7.88
C PRO A 244 3.20 5.81 8.26
N ASN A 245 2.84 5.53 9.51
CA ASN A 245 1.45 5.56 9.99
C ASN A 245 1.07 6.90 10.61
N PHE A 246 2.04 7.82 10.80
CA PHE A 246 1.80 9.11 11.43
C PHE A 246 1.00 10.05 10.52
N ARG A 247 -0.10 10.55 11.06
CA ARG A 247 -1.04 11.44 10.36
C ARG A 247 -1.76 12.34 11.35
N GLN A 248 -2.13 13.54 10.89
CA GLN A 248 -3.00 14.43 11.65
C GLN A 248 -4.48 14.01 11.50
N LEU A 249 -5.38 14.62 12.29
CA LEU A 249 -6.82 14.41 12.17
C LEU A 249 -7.30 14.82 10.76
N GLY A 250 -7.88 13.88 10.02
CA GLY A 250 -8.37 14.09 8.65
C GLY A 250 -7.31 13.89 7.56
N GLU A 251 -6.06 13.60 7.90
CA GLU A 251 -5.00 13.28 6.95
C GLU A 251 -4.94 11.76 6.69
N GLN A 252 -4.55 11.36 5.47
CA GLN A 252 -4.24 9.97 5.16
C GLN A 252 -2.78 9.66 5.52
N PRO A 253 -2.46 8.44 5.97
CA PRO A 253 -1.07 8.05 6.20
C PRO A 253 -0.26 8.13 4.90
N SER A 254 0.97 8.64 4.98
CA SER A 254 1.87 8.73 3.83
C SER A 254 2.46 7.38 3.43
N PHE A 255 2.45 6.40 4.36
CA PHE A 255 3.09 5.09 4.22
C PHE A 255 4.61 5.18 3.92
N GLN A 256 5.27 6.28 4.33
CA GLN A 256 6.70 6.49 4.18
C GLN A 256 7.36 6.77 5.54
N ASP A 257 8.46 6.08 5.84
CA ASP A 257 9.32 6.38 6.99
C ASP A 257 10.34 7.41 6.54
N GLU A 258 10.09 8.67 6.90
CA GLU A 258 10.91 9.82 6.51
C GLU A 258 11.86 10.19 7.65
N ARG A 259 13.12 10.46 7.30
CA ARG A 259 14.15 10.87 8.25
C ARG A 259 14.97 12.00 7.65
N THR A 260 15.19 13.04 8.45
CA THR A 260 16.04 14.17 8.08
C THR A 260 17.00 14.48 9.23
N LEU A 261 18.28 14.62 8.91
CA LEU A 261 19.33 15.05 9.83
C LEU A 261 20.02 16.27 9.24
N GLU A 262 19.95 17.39 9.95
CA GLU A 262 20.62 18.63 9.62
C GLU A 262 21.67 18.91 10.69
N ILE A 263 22.91 19.12 10.28
CA ILE A 263 24.02 19.50 11.14
C ILE A 263 24.62 20.76 10.55
N ALA A 264 24.71 21.83 11.32
CA ALA A 264 25.35 23.07 10.91
C ALA A 264 26.31 23.51 12.01
N GLY A 265 27.59 23.65 11.68
CA GLY A 265 28.60 24.14 12.60
C GLY A 265 29.33 25.34 12.03
N THR A 266 29.61 26.35 12.85
CA THR A 266 30.50 27.45 12.50
C THR A 266 31.69 27.43 13.44
N LEU A 267 32.89 27.37 12.89
CA LEU A 267 34.15 27.41 13.64
C LEU A 267 34.91 28.68 13.30
N HIS A 268 35.25 29.48 14.31
CA HIS A 268 36.08 30.66 14.17
C HIS A 268 37.56 30.27 14.12
N MET A 269 38.05 29.92 12.92
CA MET A 269 39.44 29.46 12.75
C MET A 269 40.47 30.52 13.16
N GLU A 270 40.08 31.80 13.15
CA GLU A 270 40.90 32.91 13.61
C GLU A 270 41.29 32.82 15.08
N LYS A 271 40.54 32.08 15.92
CA LYS A 271 40.87 31.88 17.33
C LYS A 271 42.06 30.94 17.54
N LEU A 272 42.42 30.16 16.53
CA LEU A 272 43.60 29.29 16.52
C LEU A 272 44.83 29.99 15.91
N LEU A 273 44.66 31.18 15.33
CA LEU A 273 45.72 31.96 14.70
C LEU A 273 46.23 33.07 15.63
N PRO A 274 47.47 33.56 15.46
CA PRO A 274 47.98 34.68 16.25
C PRO A 274 47.10 35.93 16.11
N SER A 275 46.65 36.50 17.23
CA SER A 275 45.76 37.69 17.26
C SER A 275 46.30 38.89 16.48
N ARG A 276 47.63 39.03 16.40
CA ARG A 276 48.34 40.05 15.59
C ARG A 276 47.96 40.08 14.10
N TRP A 277 47.42 38.98 13.55
CA TRP A 277 47.06 38.93 12.14
C TRP A 277 45.75 39.68 11.84
N ASN A 278 44.93 39.95 12.86
CA ASN A 278 43.66 40.66 12.73
C ASN A 278 42.79 40.09 11.60
N LEU A 279 42.63 38.76 11.54
CA LEU A 279 41.83 38.09 10.53
C LEU A 279 40.49 37.62 11.11
N ALA A 280 39.47 37.53 10.26
CA ALA A 280 38.25 36.78 10.49
C ALA A 280 38.25 35.60 9.51
N ALA A 281 38.09 34.40 10.03
CA ALA A 281 38.18 33.14 9.30
C ALA A 281 37.07 32.16 9.73
N PRO A 282 35.77 32.55 9.71
CA PRO A 282 34.70 31.61 10.02
C PRO A 282 34.61 30.52 8.94
N LEU A 283 34.69 29.27 9.39
CA LEU A 283 34.41 28.08 8.60
C LEU A 283 33.02 27.56 9.00
N THR A 284 32.05 27.68 8.09
CA THR A 284 30.73 27.09 8.25
C THR A 284 30.68 25.76 7.52
N VAL A 285 30.31 24.69 8.22
CA VAL A 285 30.07 23.36 7.68
C VAL A 285 28.62 23.01 7.89
N SER A 286 27.86 22.81 6.82
CA SER A 286 26.49 22.31 6.89
C SER A 286 26.40 20.94 6.23
N ARG A 287 25.69 20.01 6.86
CA ARG A 287 25.42 18.68 6.35
C ARG A 287 23.94 18.38 6.51
N VAL A 288 23.28 18.07 5.40
CA VAL A 288 21.87 17.67 5.36
C VAL A 288 21.81 16.25 4.82
N ILE A 289 21.14 15.37 5.56
CA ILE A 289 20.90 13.99 5.16
C ILE A 289 19.39 13.76 5.20
N SER A 290 18.81 13.30 4.10
CA SER A 290 17.42 12.86 4.01
C SER A 290 17.36 11.41 3.57
N SER A 291 16.36 10.67 4.05
CA SER A 291 16.06 9.33 3.58
C SER A 291 14.57 9.03 3.70
N SER A 292 14.04 8.25 2.76
CA SER A 292 12.66 7.76 2.79
C SER A 292 12.64 6.25 2.55
N ALA A 293 11.91 5.52 3.40
CA ALA A 293 11.67 4.10 3.24
C ALA A 293 10.16 3.82 3.17
N PRO A 294 9.61 3.43 2.00
CA PRO A 294 8.18 3.18 1.85
C PRO A 294 7.75 1.87 2.52
N GLN A 295 6.71 1.92 3.34
CA GLN A 295 6.00 0.74 3.82
C GLN A 295 5.21 0.10 2.66
N PHE A 296 4.53 0.93 1.86
CA PHE A 296 3.90 0.57 0.59
C PHE A 296 4.46 1.45 -0.52
N LEU A 297 4.65 0.91 -1.73
CA LEU A 297 5.07 1.74 -2.86
C LEU A 297 4.01 2.80 -3.13
N ALA A 298 4.45 4.01 -3.49
CA ALA A 298 3.58 5.18 -3.60
C ALA A 298 2.38 4.91 -4.53
N GLY A 299 1.17 5.17 -4.02
CA GLY A 299 -0.07 4.97 -4.77
C GLY A 299 -0.45 3.51 -5.02
N THR A 300 0.23 2.55 -4.39
CA THR A 300 -0.05 1.12 -4.54
C THR A 300 -0.33 0.45 -3.20
N ASP A 301 -0.84 -0.77 -3.28
CA ASP A 301 -1.03 -1.68 -2.16
C ASP A 301 0.11 -2.71 -2.03
N LEU A 302 1.23 -2.46 -2.70
CA LEU A 302 2.37 -3.35 -2.71
C LEU A 302 3.34 -2.98 -1.57
N PRO A 303 3.53 -3.86 -0.57
CA PRO A 303 4.48 -3.58 0.51
C PRO A 303 5.89 -3.43 -0.06
N GLY A 304 6.59 -2.35 0.29
CA GLY A 304 7.98 -2.15 -0.11
C GLY A 304 8.90 -3.21 0.48
N ALA A 305 8.57 -3.70 1.69
CA ALA A 305 9.27 -4.79 2.34
C ALA A 305 9.14 -6.11 1.54
N GLY A 306 10.27 -6.54 0.98
CA GLY A 306 10.37 -7.80 0.24
C GLY A 306 10.20 -7.67 -1.27
N ILE A 307 10.21 -6.45 -1.82
CA ILE A 307 10.44 -6.23 -3.26
C ILE A 307 11.95 -6.32 -3.53
N ALA A 308 12.34 -7.26 -4.38
CA ALA A 308 13.75 -7.48 -4.70
C ALA A 308 14.33 -6.26 -5.43
N GLY A 309 15.44 -5.74 -4.93
CA GLY A 309 16.14 -4.61 -5.54
C GLY A 309 15.46 -3.24 -5.36
N LEU A 310 14.42 -3.13 -4.53
CA LEU A 310 13.79 -1.84 -4.23
C LEU A 310 14.82 -0.87 -3.64
N ARG A 311 15.05 0.25 -4.33
CA ARG A 311 15.92 1.32 -3.83
C ARG A 311 15.12 2.24 -2.93
N THR A 312 15.72 2.61 -1.81
CA THR A 312 15.17 3.59 -0.88
C THR A 312 15.88 4.93 -1.08
N PRO A 313 15.14 6.02 -1.33
CA PRO A 313 15.71 7.34 -1.51
C PRO A 313 16.63 7.74 -0.36
N HIS A 314 17.79 8.28 -0.72
CA HIS A 314 18.76 8.79 0.22
C HIS A 314 19.58 9.91 -0.41
N ASP A 315 19.57 11.09 0.21
CA ASP A 315 20.42 12.19 -0.20
C ASP A 315 21.25 12.66 0.99
N ALA A 316 22.51 12.97 0.72
CA ALA A 316 23.42 13.55 1.71
C ALA A 316 24.25 14.65 1.04
N VAL A 317 24.07 15.89 1.47
CA VAL A 317 24.80 17.05 0.96
C VAL A 317 25.60 17.67 2.10
N THR A 318 26.89 17.91 1.86
CA THR A 318 27.77 18.64 2.78
C THR A 318 28.34 19.87 2.09
N THR A 319 28.17 21.04 2.69
CA THR A 319 28.68 22.31 2.20
C THR A 319 29.67 22.88 3.20
N TYR A 320 30.87 23.20 2.74
CA TYR A 320 31.92 23.88 3.48
C TYR A 320 32.06 25.30 2.94
N THR A 321 31.92 26.31 3.79
CA THR A 321 32.09 27.71 3.42
C THR A 321 33.12 28.34 4.34
N LEU A 322 34.26 28.74 3.79
CA LEU A 322 35.30 29.50 4.49
C LEU A 322 35.29 30.94 3.99
N VAL A 323 35.17 31.88 4.92
CA VAL A 323 35.33 33.32 4.61
C VAL A 323 36.61 33.81 5.26
N LEU A 324 37.52 34.38 4.48
CA LEU A 324 38.76 35.00 4.95
C LEU A 324 38.70 36.50 4.68
N ARG A 325 38.81 37.31 5.72
CA ARG A 325 38.90 38.78 5.61
C ARG A 325 39.73 39.37 6.74
N ARG A 326 40.23 40.58 6.53
CA ARG A 326 40.90 41.35 7.59
C ARG A 326 39.86 42.07 8.47
N ARG A 327 40.14 42.18 9.77
CA ARG A 327 39.31 42.84 10.80
C ARG A 327 39.77 44.27 11.10
N ALA A 328 41.07 44.55 10.98
CA ALA A 328 41.65 45.87 11.23
C ALA A 328 42.73 46.21 10.19
N PRO A 329 42.85 47.48 9.75
CA PRO A 329 43.83 47.92 8.76
C PRO A 329 45.27 47.58 9.14
N MET A 330 46.14 47.40 8.15
CA MET A 330 47.57 47.20 8.38
C MET A 330 48.24 48.49 8.88
N GLY A 331 48.96 48.42 10.00
CA GLY A 331 49.78 49.55 10.49
C GLY A 331 51.01 49.77 9.60
N ASN A 332 51.00 50.82 8.78
CA ASN A 332 52.12 51.29 7.95
C ASN A 332 52.74 50.27 6.97
N ALA A 333 51.90 49.57 6.20
CA ALA A 333 52.37 48.76 5.08
C ALA A 333 52.03 49.42 3.75
N ALA A 334 52.98 49.48 2.80
CA ALA A 334 52.74 49.97 1.44
C ALA A 334 51.61 49.20 0.70
N LEU A 335 51.28 47.99 1.18
CA LEU A 335 50.22 47.13 0.65
C LEU A 335 48.87 47.27 1.37
N ALA A 336 48.78 48.11 2.42
CA ALA A 336 47.55 48.36 3.18
C ALA A 336 46.32 48.69 2.32
N PRO A 337 46.37 49.63 1.35
CA PRO A 337 45.19 49.98 0.54
C PRO A 337 44.68 48.83 -0.35
N LEU A 338 45.52 47.83 -0.65
CA LEU A 338 45.12 46.66 -1.45
C LEU A 338 44.60 45.50 -0.59
N LEU A 339 45.21 45.27 0.57
CA LEU A 339 44.93 44.10 1.41
C LEU A 339 43.86 44.33 2.47
N ASP A 340 43.60 45.59 2.87
CA ASP A 340 42.65 45.90 3.94
C ASP A 340 41.18 45.75 3.51
N HIS A 341 40.91 45.80 2.21
CA HIS A 341 39.58 45.61 1.62
C HIS A 341 39.39 44.25 0.95
N LEU A 342 40.39 43.37 1.02
CA LEU A 342 40.33 42.05 0.40
C LEU A 342 39.52 41.08 1.27
N ALA A 343 38.54 40.43 0.66
CA ALA A 343 37.81 39.30 1.22
C ALA A 343 37.84 38.14 0.22
N ALA A 344 38.06 36.92 0.71
CA ALA A 344 38.00 35.71 -0.07
C ALA A 344 36.96 34.77 0.55
N THR A 345 36.04 34.27 -0.28
CA THR A 345 35.06 33.26 0.11
C THR A 345 35.30 32.02 -0.71
N THR A 346 35.41 30.87 -0.06
CA THR A 346 35.56 29.57 -0.72
C THR A 346 34.43 28.67 -0.26
N THR A 347 33.68 28.14 -1.23
CA THR A 347 32.60 27.18 -0.98
C THR A 347 32.89 25.88 -1.71
N LEU A 348 32.79 24.76 -0.99
CA LEU A 348 32.91 23.42 -1.52
C LEU A 348 31.66 22.63 -1.13
N THR A 349 30.95 22.09 -2.12
CA THR A 349 29.77 21.24 -1.90
C THR A 349 30.07 19.83 -2.40
N THR A 350 29.80 18.84 -1.55
CA THR A 350 29.92 17.42 -1.89
C THR A 350 28.59 16.74 -1.60
N GLY A 351 28.10 15.90 -2.52
CA GLY A 351 26.82 15.22 -2.36
C GLY A 351 26.90 13.75 -2.77
N ASP A 352 26.04 12.94 -2.16
CA ASP A 352 25.66 11.60 -2.62
C ASP A 352 24.14 11.54 -2.69
N SER A 353 23.61 10.91 -3.73
CA SER A 353 22.17 10.82 -4.00
C SER A 353 21.84 9.44 -4.55
N ARG A 354 20.80 8.83 -4.01
CA ARG A 354 20.24 7.56 -4.47
C ARG A 354 18.75 7.73 -4.71
N ASP A 355 18.34 7.61 -5.97
CA ASP A 355 16.95 7.69 -6.40
C ASP A 355 16.22 6.32 -6.34
N GLN A 356 14.89 6.34 -6.47
CA GLN A 356 13.99 5.17 -6.45
C GLN A 356 14.23 4.17 -7.58
#